data_AF-A0A8B9HY43-F1
#
_entry.id   AF-A0A8B9HY43-F1
#
_cell.length_a   1.000
_cell.length_b   1.000
_cell.length_c   1.000
_cell.angle_alpha   90.00
_cell.angle_beta   90.00
_cell.angle_gamma   90.00
#
_symmetry.space_group_name_H-M   'P 1'
#
loop_
_entity.id
_entity.type
_entity.pdbx_description
1 polymer ?
#
loop_
_entity_poly.entity_id
_entity_poly.type
_entity_poly.pdbx_seq_one_letter_code
_entity_poly.pdbx_strand_id
1 'polypeptide(L)'
;MMFLRVMCLQMQLLLYLRLTSVAVTSWSYSVSNQNMSWSNSSTWCTKNYTGLMVIQNREQHDYLKRELLQTNKYWIGLRKNSSVWMWYGTSRKMESQELWDPNEPNNIKENEDCVEMSIRRNEPERNGKFNDETCSKTKLALCYTEHCRSNPCVNGAKCQETINGYNCTCIQMSVVGGKVNCSTDKSPLCTVECLPGHLLLGPQEYSCRPGGSWSLFRPLCASKNIHKLPKIND
;
A
#
# COMPACT_ATOMS: atom_id res chain seq x y z
N MET A 1 -2.71 26.77 58.45
CA MET A 1 -1.30 26.69 58.04
C MET A 1 -1.19 25.68 56.89
N MET A 2 -0.59 26.09 55.76
CA MET A 2 -0.30 25.31 54.54
C MET A 2 -1.56 24.77 53.82
N PHE A 3 -2.15 25.41 52.80
CA PHE A 3 -1.57 25.98 51.56
C PHE A 3 -0.65 25.02 50.79
N LEU A 4 -1.05 24.75 49.55
CA LEU A 4 -0.26 24.31 48.39
C LEU A 4 0.51 22.99 48.49
N ARG A 5 -0.04 21.98 47.81
CA ARG A 5 0.57 20.82 47.11
C ARG A 5 -0.61 19.84 47.05
N VAL A 6 -1.42 19.76 46.00
CA VAL A 6 -1.08 19.26 44.66
C VAL A 6 -2.20 19.72 43.70
N MET A 7 -2.26 21.02 43.42
CA MET A 7 -2.99 21.55 42.25
C MET A 7 -1.96 21.90 41.17
N CYS A 8 -1.21 20.91 40.66
CA CYS A 8 -0.33 21.12 39.50
C CYS A 8 0.13 19.78 38.87
N LEU A 9 -0.78 18.83 38.64
CA LEU A 9 -0.50 17.64 37.80
C LEU A 9 -1.64 17.29 36.83
N GLN A 10 -2.72 18.07 36.79
CA GLN A 10 -3.88 17.81 35.93
C GLN A 10 -3.88 18.57 34.58
N MET A 11 -2.74 19.09 34.09
CA MET A 11 -2.76 19.93 32.89
C MET A 11 -1.53 19.85 31.94
N GLN A 12 -0.91 18.67 31.78
CA GLN A 12 0.09 18.45 30.71
C GLN A 12 -0.01 17.09 30.01
N LEU A 13 -1.23 16.62 29.70
CA LEU A 13 -1.41 15.53 28.73
C LEU A 13 -2.46 15.92 27.67
N LEU A 14 -2.30 17.10 27.08
CA LEU A 14 -2.96 17.42 25.83
C LEU A 14 -2.02 17.09 24.66
N LEU A 15 -2.59 16.40 23.66
CA LEU A 15 -2.17 16.40 22.26
C LEU A 15 -0.90 15.63 21.90
N TYR A 16 -0.96 14.29 21.83
CA TYR A 16 -0.33 13.53 20.73
C TYR A 16 -1.05 12.20 20.47
N LEU A 17 -2.39 12.21 20.31
CA LEU A 17 -2.96 11.32 19.30
C LEU A 17 -2.62 11.94 17.95
N ARG A 18 -1.35 11.80 17.52
CA ARG A 18 -1.11 11.77 16.08
C ARG A 18 -1.83 10.51 15.63
N LEU A 19 -3.08 10.67 15.19
CA LEU A 19 -3.64 9.85 14.14
C LEU A 19 -2.71 10.06 12.94
N THR A 20 -1.53 9.43 12.97
CA THR A 20 -0.91 9.02 11.73
C THR A 20 -1.97 8.08 11.17
N SER A 21 -2.77 8.57 10.23
CA SER A 21 -3.37 7.66 9.27
C SER A 21 -2.17 6.93 8.68
N VAL A 22 -1.84 5.78 9.25
CA VAL A 22 -1.02 4.82 8.56
C VAL A 22 -1.87 4.56 7.34
N ALA A 23 -1.45 5.11 6.20
CA ALA A 23 -2.11 4.86 4.95
C ALA A 23 -2.16 3.34 4.84
N VAL A 24 -3.35 2.77 5.02
CA VAL A 24 -3.56 1.34 4.88
C VAL A 24 -3.31 1.08 3.42
N THR A 25 -2.10 0.67 3.08
CA THR A 25 -1.82 0.06 1.80
C THR A 25 -2.64 -1.22 1.80
N SER A 26 -3.71 -1.26 1.03
CA SER A 26 -4.50 -2.46 0.88
C SER A 26 -4.79 -2.68 -0.58
N TRP A 27 -4.77 -3.94 -0.96
CA TRP A 27 -4.88 -4.40 -2.32
C TRP A 27 -6.17 -5.19 -2.47
N SER A 28 -6.68 -5.30 -3.70
CA SER A 28 -7.66 -6.35 -3.99
C SER A 28 -6.99 -7.70 -3.93
N TYR A 29 -7.74 -8.73 -3.52
CA TYR A 29 -7.29 -10.11 -3.55
C TYR A 29 -8.12 -10.95 -4.52
N SER A 30 -7.53 -12.04 -5.00
CA SER A 30 -8.21 -12.99 -5.87
C SER A 30 -7.69 -14.40 -5.61
N VAL A 31 -8.55 -15.39 -5.77
CA VAL A 31 -8.25 -16.80 -5.48
C VAL A 31 -8.35 -17.60 -6.76
N SER A 32 -7.40 -18.52 -7.01
CA SER A 32 -7.50 -19.43 -8.15
C SER A 32 -8.68 -20.39 -8.02
N ASN A 33 -9.15 -20.92 -9.14
CA ASN A 33 -10.16 -21.98 -9.17
C ASN A 33 -9.56 -23.39 -9.14
N GLN A 34 -8.25 -23.52 -9.27
CA GLN A 34 -7.53 -24.80 -9.31
C GLN A 34 -6.34 -24.81 -8.36
N ASN A 35 -6.05 -26.00 -7.82
CA ASN A 35 -4.87 -26.24 -7.00
C ASN A 35 -3.63 -26.35 -7.89
N MET A 36 -2.53 -25.70 -7.49
CA MET A 36 -1.28 -25.71 -8.24
C MET A 36 -0.07 -25.60 -7.31
N SER A 37 1.12 -25.95 -7.80
CA SER A 37 2.38 -25.78 -7.06
C SER A 37 2.64 -24.29 -6.80
N TRP A 38 3.48 -23.97 -5.82
CA TRP A 38 3.78 -22.58 -5.50
C TRP A 38 4.33 -21.81 -6.71
N SER A 39 5.21 -22.43 -7.49
CA SER A 39 5.76 -21.83 -8.72
C SER A 39 4.67 -21.53 -9.75
N ASN A 40 3.73 -22.46 -9.94
CA ASN A 40 2.62 -22.25 -10.87
C ASN A 40 1.66 -21.18 -10.34
N SER A 41 1.43 -21.12 -9.02
CA SER A 41 0.65 -20.06 -8.37
C SER A 41 1.27 -18.69 -8.58
N SER A 42 2.59 -18.57 -8.42
CA SER A 42 3.32 -17.35 -8.70
C SER A 42 3.10 -16.89 -10.13
N THR A 43 3.34 -17.77 -11.11
CA THR A 43 3.15 -17.46 -12.53
C THR A 43 1.70 -17.09 -12.85
N TRP A 44 0.73 -17.82 -12.30
CA TRP A 44 -0.69 -17.54 -12.51
C TRP A 44 -1.08 -16.17 -11.94
N CYS A 45 -0.64 -15.85 -10.72
CA CYS A 45 -0.92 -14.55 -10.12
C CYS A 45 -0.27 -13.40 -10.88
N THR A 46 0.98 -13.54 -11.35
CA THR A 46 1.65 -12.49 -12.13
C THR A 46 1.05 -12.32 -13.54
N LYS A 47 0.45 -13.37 -14.09
CA LYS A 47 -0.20 -13.33 -15.40
C LYS A 47 -1.56 -12.64 -15.36
N ASN A 48 -2.34 -12.87 -14.31
CA ASN A 48 -3.74 -12.41 -14.22
C ASN A 48 -3.93 -11.21 -13.28
N TYR A 49 -2.98 -10.95 -12.38
CA TYR A 49 -3.02 -9.93 -11.33
C TYR A 49 -1.62 -9.30 -11.17
N THR A 50 -1.30 -8.79 -9.98
CA THR A 50 0.04 -8.24 -9.70
C THR A 50 1.03 -9.32 -9.26
N GLY A 51 0.62 -10.23 -8.39
CA GLY A 51 1.47 -11.30 -7.88
C GLY A 51 0.80 -12.12 -6.77
N LEU A 52 1.53 -13.09 -6.21
CA LEU A 52 1.10 -13.83 -5.02
C LEU A 52 0.96 -12.89 -3.83
N MET A 53 -0.08 -13.08 -3.01
CA MET A 53 -0.43 -12.20 -1.90
C MET A 53 0.75 -11.94 -0.97
N VAL A 54 1.15 -10.66 -0.88
CA VAL A 54 2.15 -10.18 0.07
C VAL A 54 1.41 -9.46 1.20
N ILE A 55 1.57 -9.96 2.44
CA ILE A 55 0.89 -9.40 3.61
C ILE A 55 1.78 -8.33 4.22
N GLN A 56 1.24 -7.12 4.27
CA GLN A 56 2.00 -5.92 4.59
C GLN A 56 1.96 -5.57 6.07
N ASN A 57 0.87 -5.91 6.75
CA ASN A 57 0.65 -5.63 8.16
C ASN A 57 -0.44 -6.55 8.74
N ARG A 58 -0.62 -6.49 10.06
CA ARG A 58 -1.62 -7.28 10.79
C ARG A 58 -3.05 -6.97 10.38
N GLU A 59 -3.37 -5.72 10.05
CA GLU A 59 -4.71 -5.33 9.64
C GLU A 59 -5.13 -6.01 8.32
N GLN A 60 -4.22 -6.05 7.34
CA GLN A 60 -4.44 -6.77 6.08
C GLN A 60 -4.58 -8.28 6.30
N HIS A 61 -3.78 -8.85 7.21
CA HIS A 61 -3.91 -10.26 7.59
C HIS A 61 -5.29 -10.56 8.21
N ASP A 62 -5.71 -9.75 9.18
CA ASP A 62 -7.00 -9.88 9.86
C ASP A 62 -8.17 -9.69 8.90
N TYR A 63 -8.03 -8.79 7.92
CA TYR A 63 -8.99 -8.60 6.84
C TYR A 63 -9.11 -9.88 5.99
N LEU A 64 -8.01 -10.40 5.45
CA LEU A 64 -8.03 -11.63 4.64
C LEU A 64 -8.61 -12.83 5.39
N LYS A 65 -8.27 -12.96 6.68
CA LYS A 65 -8.82 -13.99 7.58
C LYS A 65 -10.34 -13.92 7.69
N ARG A 66 -10.94 -12.74 7.64
CA ARG A 66 -12.40 -12.56 7.65
C ARG A 66 -13.00 -12.87 6.27
N GLU A 67 -12.43 -12.32 5.22
CA GLU A 67 -13.04 -12.35 3.89
C GLU A 67 -12.93 -13.68 3.13
N LEU A 68 -11.87 -14.47 3.36
CA LEU A 68 -11.71 -15.75 2.68
C LEU A 68 -12.70 -16.78 3.25
N LEU A 69 -13.92 -16.84 2.74
CA LEU A 69 -15.01 -17.60 3.37
C LEU A 69 -14.78 -19.12 3.43
N GLN A 70 -14.04 -19.68 2.48
CA GLN A 70 -13.83 -21.12 2.38
C GLN A 70 -12.74 -21.59 3.35
N THR A 71 -13.04 -22.64 4.12
CA THR A 71 -12.01 -23.39 4.87
C THR A 71 -11.09 -24.07 3.86
N ASN A 72 -9.89 -23.53 3.68
CA ASN A 72 -8.93 -24.00 2.70
C ASN A 72 -7.50 -23.55 3.06
N LYS A 73 -6.53 -24.01 2.26
CA LYS A 73 -5.12 -23.63 2.34
C LYS A 73 -4.73 -22.90 1.06
N TYR A 74 -4.04 -21.78 1.22
CA TYR A 74 -3.70 -20.89 0.12
C TYR A 74 -2.21 -20.66 0.04
N TRP A 75 -1.63 -20.76 -1.16
CA TRP A 75 -0.29 -20.27 -1.39
C TRP A 75 -0.28 -18.74 -1.28
N ILE A 76 0.64 -18.22 -0.48
CA ILE A 76 0.92 -16.79 -0.35
C ILE A 76 2.34 -16.49 -0.85
N GLY A 77 2.65 -15.21 -1.01
CA GLY A 77 3.93 -14.72 -1.52
C GLY A 77 5.07 -14.81 -0.52
N LEU A 78 4.98 -15.60 0.57
CA LEU A 78 6.07 -15.77 1.52
C LEU A 78 6.88 -17.02 1.16
N ARG A 79 8.20 -16.87 1.04
CA ARG A 79 9.12 -17.96 0.66
C ARG A 79 10.46 -17.82 1.38
N LYS A 80 11.09 -18.95 1.69
CA LYS A 80 12.44 -18.99 2.26
C LYS A 80 13.47 -18.70 1.18
N ASN A 81 14.38 -17.77 1.47
CA ASN A 81 15.55 -17.47 0.64
C ASN A 81 16.78 -17.40 1.57
N SER A 82 17.72 -18.33 1.39
CA SER A 82 18.98 -18.37 2.15
C SER A 82 18.76 -18.26 3.67
N SER A 83 17.83 -19.09 4.18
CA SER A 83 17.41 -19.15 5.60
C SER A 83 16.56 -17.97 6.12
N VAL A 84 16.19 -17.01 5.28
CA VAL A 84 15.34 -15.87 5.66
C VAL A 84 13.98 -15.96 4.95
N TRP A 85 12.89 -15.76 5.69
CA TRP A 85 11.55 -15.65 5.13
C TRP A 85 11.35 -14.28 4.48
N MET A 86 11.17 -14.28 3.16
CA MET A 86 11.07 -13.07 2.34
C MET A 86 9.74 -13.02 1.61
N TRP A 87 9.14 -11.84 1.57
CA TRP A 87 7.97 -11.57 0.73
C TRP A 87 8.41 -11.45 -0.73
N TYR A 88 8.04 -12.45 -1.52
CA TYR A 88 8.40 -12.61 -2.93
C TYR A 88 7.96 -11.39 -3.76
N GLY A 89 8.84 -10.95 -4.67
CA GLY A 89 8.65 -9.73 -5.45
C GLY A 89 8.93 -8.44 -4.66
N THR A 90 9.38 -8.52 -3.41
CA THR A 90 9.76 -7.37 -2.58
C THR A 90 11.11 -7.59 -1.90
N SER A 91 11.67 -6.53 -1.30
CA SER A 91 12.86 -6.61 -0.44
C SER A 91 12.51 -6.78 1.05
N ARG A 92 11.26 -7.12 1.38
CA ARG A 92 10.77 -7.16 2.77
C ARG A 92 10.95 -8.55 3.39
N LYS A 93 11.47 -8.54 4.62
CA LYS A 93 11.53 -9.71 5.50
C LYS A 93 10.19 -9.91 6.19
N MET A 94 9.91 -11.15 6.59
CA MET A 94 8.83 -11.44 7.52
C MET A 94 9.25 -11.07 8.94
N GLU A 95 8.45 -10.23 9.61
CA GLU A 95 8.79 -9.69 10.94
C GLU A 95 7.93 -10.27 12.08
N SER A 96 6.72 -10.76 11.79
CA SER A 96 5.77 -11.16 12.82
C SER A 96 5.71 -12.69 13.01
N GLN A 97 6.40 -13.19 14.04
CA GLN A 97 6.35 -14.61 14.37
C GLN A 97 4.95 -15.08 14.80
N GLU A 98 4.11 -14.15 15.27
CA GLU A 98 2.73 -14.41 15.70
C GLU A 98 1.82 -14.90 14.57
N LEU A 99 2.20 -14.75 13.29
CA LEU A 99 1.37 -15.22 12.17
C LEU A 99 1.52 -16.71 11.89
N TRP A 100 2.54 -17.36 12.44
CA TRP A 100 2.74 -18.81 12.31
C TRP A 100 1.75 -19.61 13.17
N ASP A 101 1.37 -20.78 12.68
CA ASP A 101 0.63 -21.80 13.43
C ASP A 101 1.53 -22.30 14.58
N PRO A 102 0.99 -22.69 15.75
CA PRO A 102 1.78 -23.33 16.79
C PRO A 102 2.78 -24.38 16.26
N ASN A 103 4.04 -24.22 16.66
CA ASN A 103 5.20 -25.02 16.27
C ASN A 103 5.73 -24.81 14.84
N GLU A 104 5.24 -23.80 14.11
CA GLU A 104 5.76 -23.45 12.78
C GLU A 104 6.76 -22.27 12.82
N PRO A 105 7.68 -22.18 11.83
CA PRO A 105 7.95 -23.15 10.78
C PRO A 105 8.80 -24.35 11.27
N ASN A 106 8.40 -25.58 10.95
CA ASN A 106 9.02 -26.80 11.48
C ASN A 106 9.92 -27.57 10.50
N ASN A 107 9.80 -27.33 9.19
CA ASN A 107 10.53 -28.04 8.14
C ASN A 107 10.53 -29.57 8.30
N ILE A 108 9.41 -30.16 8.73
CA ILE A 108 9.26 -31.61 9.01
C ILE A 108 9.61 -32.48 7.79
N LYS A 109 9.24 -32.06 6.58
CA LYS A 109 9.47 -32.86 5.35
C LYS A 109 10.81 -32.62 4.68
N GLU A 110 11.64 -31.75 5.25
CA GLU A 110 12.81 -31.15 4.61
C GLU A 110 12.45 -30.34 3.34
N ASN A 111 13.16 -29.23 3.11
CA ASN A 111 12.91 -28.31 1.98
C ASN A 111 11.47 -27.74 1.92
N GLU A 112 10.88 -27.44 3.08
CA GLU A 112 9.61 -26.72 3.20
C GLU A 112 9.84 -25.21 3.06
N ASP A 113 10.20 -24.78 1.85
CA ASP A 113 10.61 -23.39 1.58
C ASP A 113 9.45 -22.47 1.21
N CYS A 114 8.22 -22.99 1.07
CA CYS A 114 7.05 -22.22 0.65
C CYS A 114 6.01 -22.13 1.75
N VAL A 115 5.26 -21.04 1.83
CA VAL A 115 4.31 -20.82 2.93
C VAL A 115 2.87 -20.87 2.46
N GLU A 116 2.07 -21.66 3.14
CA GLU A 116 0.61 -21.62 3.03
C GLU A 116 -0.01 -20.77 4.15
N MET A 117 -1.12 -20.11 3.84
CA MET A 117 -2.03 -19.57 4.85
C MET A 117 -3.27 -20.47 4.94
N SER A 118 -3.65 -20.88 6.14
CA SER A 118 -4.80 -21.77 6.35
C SER A 118 -5.99 -21.02 6.96
N ILE A 119 -7.14 -21.06 6.29
CA ILE A 119 -8.41 -20.59 6.84
C ILE A 119 -9.11 -21.76 7.52
N ARG A 120 -9.37 -21.64 8.83
CA ARG A 120 -9.96 -22.70 9.67
C ARG A 120 -11.10 -22.13 10.52
N ARG A 121 -12.32 -22.16 10.00
CA ARG A 121 -13.48 -21.52 10.66
C ARG A 121 -13.83 -22.11 12.02
N ASN A 122 -13.56 -23.41 12.22
CA ASN A 122 -13.84 -24.12 13.46
C ASN A 122 -12.68 -24.10 14.46
N GLU A 123 -11.55 -23.45 14.13
CA GLU A 123 -10.35 -23.35 14.99
C GLU A 123 -9.89 -21.88 15.03
N PRO A 124 -10.54 -20.98 15.81
CA PRO A 124 -10.32 -19.54 15.75
C PRO A 124 -8.85 -19.10 15.98
N GLU A 125 -8.14 -19.80 16.85
CA GLU A 125 -6.74 -19.56 17.20
C GLU A 125 -5.77 -19.92 16.06
N ARG A 126 -6.16 -20.89 15.22
CA ARG A 126 -5.36 -21.36 14.07
C ARG A 126 -5.86 -20.78 12.74
N ASN A 127 -6.98 -20.06 12.76
CA ASN A 127 -7.54 -19.42 11.58
C ASN A 127 -6.64 -18.29 11.07
N GLY A 128 -6.27 -18.35 9.79
CA GLY A 128 -5.37 -17.42 9.11
C GLY A 128 -3.89 -17.68 9.38
N LYS A 129 -3.52 -18.74 10.10
CA LYS A 129 -2.12 -19.00 10.46
C LYS A 129 -1.30 -19.54 9.28
N PHE A 130 0.01 -19.29 9.35
CA PHE A 130 0.99 -19.70 8.35
C PHE A 130 1.64 -21.04 8.71
N ASN A 131 2.01 -21.80 7.70
CA ASN A 131 2.70 -23.08 7.80
C ASN A 131 3.66 -23.22 6.64
N ASP A 132 4.90 -23.65 6.88
CA ASP A 132 5.85 -23.96 5.83
C ASP A 132 5.56 -25.34 5.23
N GLU A 133 5.70 -25.46 3.92
CA GLU A 133 5.30 -26.65 3.18
C GLU A 133 6.17 -26.80 1.92
N THR A 134 6.30 -28.03 1.44
CA THR A 134 7.04 -28.31 0.22
C THR A 134 6.39 -27.60 -0.96
N CYS A 135 7.16 -26.81 -1.70
CA CYS A 135 6.70 -25.97 -2.81
C CYS A 135 5.98 -26.73 -3.94
N SER A 136 6.20 -28.05 -4.06
CA SER A 136 5.57 -28.92 -5.06
C SER A 136 4.13 -29.32 -4.70
N LYS A 137 3.70 -29.16 -3.45
CA LYS A 137 2.31 -29.42 -3.05
C LYS A 137 1.35 -28.49 -3.79
N THR A 138 0.16 -29.00 -4.09
CA THR A 138 -0.85 -28.24 -4.83
C THR A 138 -1.87 -27.61 -3.90
N LYS A 139 -2.09 -26.30 -4.03
CA LYS A 139 -3.03 -25.50 -3.24
C LYS A 139 -3.62 -24.38 -4.09
N LEU A 140 -4.69 -23.73 -3.62
CA LEU A 140 -5.21 -22.55 -4.29
C LEU A 140 -4.20 -21.39 -4.19
N ALA A 141 -4.07 -20.60 -5.24
CA ALA A 141 -3.26 -19.40 -5.24
C ALA A 141 -4.07 -18.24 -4.64
N LEU A 142 -3.52 -17.52 -3.66
CA LEU A 142 -4.05 -16.22 -3.23
C LEU A 142 -3.19 -15.12 -3.84
N CYS A 143 -3.79 -14.33 -4.72
CA CYS A 143 -3.15 -13.23 -5.44
C CYS A 143 -3.57 -11.88 -4.87
N TYR A 144 -2.78 -10.84 -5.17
CA TYR A 144 -3.15 -9.46 -4.96
C TYR A 144 -3.07 -8.63 -6.25
N THR A 145 -3.76 -7.49 -6.24
CA THR A 145 -3.72 -6.46 -7.29
C THR A 145 -3.37 -5.11 -6.69
N GLU A 146 -2.27 -4.52 -7.16
CA GLU A 146 -1.90 -3.12 -6.98
C GLU A 146 -2.63 -2.25 -8.01
N HIS A 147 -3.66 -1.52 -7.60
CA HIS A 147 -4.42 -0.68 -8.52
C HIS A 147 -3.63 0.55 -8.97
N CYS A 148 -2.86 1.14 -8.05
CA CYS A 148 -2.05 2.32 -8.31
C CYS A 148 -0.86 2.04 -9.23
N ARG A 149 -0.47 0.77 -9.42
CA ARG A 149 0.61 0.39 -10.34
C ARG A 149 0.32 0.80 -11.80
N SER A 150 -0.96 0.87 -12.18
CA SER A 150 -1.37 1.30 -13.52
C SER A 150 -1.44 2.83 -13.69
N ASN A 151 -1.13 3.61 -12.63
CA ASN A 151 -1.32 5.05 -12.56
C ASN A 151 -2.74 5.49 -12.98
N PRO A 152 -3.80 5.01 -12.31
CA PRO A 152 -5.17 5.22 -12.75
C PRO A 152 -5.67 6.66 -12.52
N CYS A 153 -4.96 7.45 -11.71
CA CYS A 153 -5.32 8.84 -11.42
C CYS A 153 -4.79 9.79 -12.51
N VAL A 154 -5.67 10.63 -13.02
CA VAL A 154 -5.35 11.55 -14.11
C VAL A 154 -4.77 12.87 -13.61
N ASN A 155 -4.08 13.60 -14.50
CA ASN A 155 -3.69 14.99 -14.29
C ASN A 155 -2.84 15.26 -13.03
N GLY A 156 -2.03 14.28 -12.63
CA GLY A 156 -1.12 14.41 -11.48
C GLY A 156 -1.79 14.28 -10.12
N ALA A 157 -3.04 13.81 -10.06
CA ALA A 157 -3.65 13.40 -8.80
C ALA A 157 -2.91 12.21 -8.20
N LYS A 158 -2.83 12.17 -6.87
CA LYS A 158 -2.15 11.09 -6.15
C LYS A 158 -3.07 9.89 -6.01
N CYS A 159 -2.63 8.74 -6.51
CA CYS A 159 -3.27 7.46 -6.25
C CYS A 159 -2.91 6.97 -4.84
N GLN A 160 -3.92 6.53 -4.10
CA GLN A 160 -3.77 5.86 -2.82
C GLN A 160 -4.54 4.54 -2.85
N GLU A 161 -3.83 3.44 -2.64
CA GLU A 161 -4.42 2.10 -2.51
C GLU A 161 -5.43 2.06 -1.36
N THR A 162 -6.52 1.32 -1.54
CA THR A 162 -7.54 1.07 -0.51
C THR A 162 -7.95 -0.40 -0.53
N ILE A 163 -8.64 -0.85 0.53
CA ILE A 163 -9.13 -2.24 0.57
C ILE A 163 -10.05 -2.46 -0.64
N ASN A 164 -9.67 -3.41 -1.49
CA ASN A 164 -10.34 -3.74 -2.74
C ASN A 164 -10.43 -2.60 -3.79
N GLY A 165 -9.52 -1.62 -3.79
CA GLY A 165 -9.57 -0.56 -4.78
C GLY A 165 -8.47 0.50 -4.63
N TYR A 166 -8.77 1.70 -5.11
CA TYR A 166 -7.93 2.88 -4.92
C TYR A 166 -8.80 4.11 -4.85
N ASN A 167 -8.27 5.16 -4.22
CA ASN A 167 -8.82 6.50 -4.27
C ASN A 167 -7.81 7.44 -4.92
N CYS A 168 -8.29 8.37 -5.73
CA CYS A 168 -7.49 9.50 -6.18
C CYS A 168 -7.69 10.66 -5.22
N THR A 169 -6.61 11.37 -4.92
CA THR A 169 -6.65 12.58 -4.09
C THR A 169 -5.88 13.70 -4.77
N CYS A 170 -6.49 14.87 -4.80
CA CYS A 170 -5.83 16.08 -5.24
C CYS A 170 -4.94 16.58 -4.11
N ILE A 171 -3.62 16.39 -4.25
CA ILE A 171 -2.65 17.02 -3.37
C ILE A 171 -2.33 18.41 -3.92
N GLN A 172 -2.22 19.42 -3.05
CA GLN A 172 -1.75 20.73 -3.48
C GLN A 172 -0.34 20.58 -4.06
N MET A 173 -0.21 20.85 -5.36
CA MET A 173 1.04 20.67 -6.08
C MET A 173 1.93 21.90 -5.85
N SER A 174 3.21 21.69 -5.54
CA SER A 174 4.19 22.77 -5.60
C SER A 174 4.60 22.99 -7.06
N VAL A 175 4.65 24.24 -7.51
CA VAL A 175 5.16 24.61 -8.84
C VAL A 175 6.52 25.26 -8.67
N VAL A 176 7.58 24.62 -9.18
CA VAL A 176 8.93 25.19 -9.16
C VAL A 176 8.92 26.47 -10.00
N GLY A 177 9.47 27.56 -9.47
CA GLY A 177 9.46 28.87 -10.15
C GLY A 177 8.10 29.58 -10.12
N GLY A 178 7.15 29.13 -9.29
CA GLY A 178 5.84 29.74 -9.13
C GLY A 178 5.23 29.53 -7.75
N LYS A 179 4.01 30.03 -7.57
CA LYS A 179 3.16 29.86 -6.39
C LYS A 179 1.81 29.32 -6.81
N VAL A 180 1.21 28.51 -5.94
CA VAL A 180 -0.14 27.95 -6.13
C VAL A 180 -1.04 28.43 -5.01
N ASN A 181 -2.11 29.13 -5.37
CA ASN A 181 -3.10 29.66 -4.45
C ASN A 181 -4.41 28.89 -4.64
N CYS A 182 -4.85 28.13 -3.64
CA CYS A 182 -6.07 27.33 -3.71
C CYS A 182 -7.16 27.89 -2.78
N SER A 183 -8.42 27.85 -3.20
CA SER A 183 -9.56 28.12 -2.32
C SER A 183 -9.70 27.01 -1.26
N THR A 184 -10.29 27.34 -0.10
CA THR A 184 -10.41 26.42 1.04
C THR A 184 -11.65 25.52 1.02
N ASP A 185 -12.49 25.60 -0.01
CA ASP A 185 -13.81 24.97 -0.05
C ASP A 185 -13.85 23.61 -0.79
N LYS A 186 -15.02 22.95 -0.76
CA LYS A 186 -15.24 21.65 -1.45
C LYS A 186 -15.15 21.83 -2.97
N SER A 187 -14.01 21.41 -3.51
CA SER A 187 -13.46 21.62 -4.87
C SER A 187 -12.53 22.84 -4.92
N PRO A 188 -11.31 22.75 -4.33
CA PRO A 188 -10.36 23.86 -4.33
C PRO A 188 -10.04 24.27 -5.77
N LEU A 189 -10.47 25.47 -6.15
CA LEU A 189 -9.96 26.13 -7.34
C LEU A 189 -8.57 26.63 -7.00
N CYS A 190 -7.57 26.21 -7.78
CA CYS A 190 -6.19 26.59 -7.61
C CYS A 190 -5.75 27.45 -8.79
N THR A 191 -5.09 28.56 -8.49
CA THR A 191 -4.47 29.45 -9.47
C THR A 191 -2.95 29.39 -9.36
N VAL A 192 -2.26 29.49 -10.50
CA VAL A 192 -0.80 29.46 -10.56
C VAL A 192 -0.26 30.80 -11.00
N GLU A 193 0.68 31.31 -10.22
CA GLU A 193 1.39 32.55 -10.49
C GLU A 193 2.89 32.24 -10.59
N CYS A 194 3.47 32.45 -11.78
CA CYS A 194 4.90 32.27 -11.96
C CYS A 194 5.69 33.45 -11.40
N LEU A 195 6.80 33.15 -10.74
CA LEU A 195 7.73 34.16 -10.24
C LEU A 195 8.38 34.92 -11.42
N PRO A 196 8.86 36.17 -11.20
CA PRO A 196 9.60 36.90 -12.21
C PRO A 196 10.73 36.05 -12.84
N GLY A 197 10.88 36.19 -14.16
CA GLY A 197 11.83 35.37 -14.92
C GLY A 197 11.34 33.97 -15.29
N HIS A 198 10.08 33.62 -14.98
CA HIS A 198 9.46 32.37 -15.42
C HIS A 198 8.21 32.62 -16.28
N LEU A 199 7.88 31.67 -17.15
CA LEU A 199 6.72 31.66 -18.04
C LEU A 199 5.79 30.50 -17.62
N LEU A 200 4.50 30.79 -17.53
CA LEU A 200 3.48 29.77 -17.28
C LEU A 200 3.30 28.89 -18.52
N LEU A 201 3.49 27.59 -18.36
CA LEU A 201 3.19 26.56 -19.34
C LEU A 201 2.02 25.73 -18.81
N GLY A 202 0.87 25.88 -19.44
CA GLY A 202 -0.36 25.18 -19.07
C GLY A 202 -1.45 26.11 -18.54
N PRO A 203 -2.47 25.56 -17.87
CA PRO A 203 -3.60 26.34 -17.41
C PRO A 203 -3.22 27.24 -16.23
N GLN A 204 -3.72 28.47 -16.24
CA GLN A 204 -3.58 29.39 -15.12
C GLN A 204 -4.43 28.95 -13.92
N GLU A 205 -5.54 28.26 -14.18
CA GLU A 205 -6.47 27.79 -13.16
C GLU A 205 -6.81 26.32 -13.36
N TYR A 206 -6.89 25.58 -12.26
CA TYR A 206 -7.26 24.17 -12.26
C TYR A 206 -7.99 23.84 -10.95
N SER A 207 -8.92 22.89 -10.99
CA SER A 207 -9.78 22.59 -9.85
C SER A 207 -9.83 21.09 -9.57
N CYS A 208 -9.92 20.73 -8.29
CA CYS A 208 -10.10 19.33 -7.91
C CYS A 208 -11.57 18.95 -8.03
N ARG A 209 -11.89 18.00 -8.92
CA ARG A 209 -13.26 17.49 -9.08
C ARG A 209 -13.60 16.47 -7.99
N PRO A 210 -14.90 16.27 -7.69
CA PRO A 210 -15.35 15.13 -6.90
C PRO A 210 -14.76 13.82 -7.46
N GLY A 211 -14.25 12.95 -6.59
CA GLY A 211 -13.48 11.75 -6.98
C GLY A 211 -11.97 11.96 -7.10
N GLY A 212 -11.47 13.16 -6.80
CA GLY A 212 -10.05 13.43 -6.61
C GLY A 212 -9.23 13.46 -7.90
N SER A 213 -9.85 13.94 -8.98
CA SER A 213 -9.18 14.17 -10.26
C SER A 213 -9.04 15.67 -10.52
N TRP A 214 -7.86 16.12 -10.90
CA TRP A 214 -7.66 17.50 -11.35
C TRP A 214 -8.36 17.73 -12.69
N SER A 215 -8.98 18.91 -12.85
CA SER A 215 -9.74 19.27 -14.05
C SER A 215 -8.86 19.37 -15.30
N LEU A 216 -7.59 19.74 -15.13
CA LEU A 216 -6.60 19.95 -16.18
C LEU A 216 -5.23 19.47 -15.71
N PHE A 217 -4.30 19.32 -16.66
CA PHE A 217 -2.92 18.89 -16.39
C PHE A 217 -2.18 19.89 -15.49
N ARG A 218 -1.14 19.39 -14.80
CA ARG A 218 -0.32 20.18 -13.89
C ARG A 218 0.43 21.30 -14.66
N PRO A 219 0.20 22.59 -14.34
CA PRO A 219 0.95 23.68 -14.93
C PRO A 219 2.39 23.75 -14.41
N LEU A 220 3.27 24.32 -15.22
CA LEU A 220 4.70 24.51 -14.92
C LEU A 220 5.09 25.98 -15.08
N CYS A 221 6.06 26.44 -14.30
CA CYS A 221 6.71 27.73 -14.51
C CYS A 221 8.12 27.48 -15.06
N ALA A 222 8.31 27.64 -16.36
CA ALA A 222 9.59 27.44 -17.02
C ALA A 222 10.45 28.70 -16.96
N SER A 223 11.75 28.59 -16.70
CA SER A 223 12.64 29.75 -16.72
C SER A 223 12.70 30.36 -18.12
N LYS A 224 12.55 31.69 -18.21
CA LYS A 224 12.72 32.45 -19.46
C LYS A 224 14.17 32.44 -19.95
N ASN A 225 15.13 32.08 -19.08
CA ASN A 225 16.54 31.96 -19.44
C ASN A 225 16.85 30.57 -20.00
N ILE A 226 16.74 30.45 -21.33
CA ILE A 226 17.00 29.22 -22.11
C ILE A 226 18.44 28.70 -21.90
N HIS A 227 19.38 29.55 -21.46
CA HIS A 227 20.79 29.20 -21.22
C HIS A 227 21.06 28.40 -19.92
N LYS A 228 20.06 28.12 -19.08
CA LYS A 228 20.20 27.36 -17.83
C LYS A 228 19.30 26.12 -17.74
N LEU A 229 18.69 25.69 -18.83
CA LEU A 229 18.02 24.39 -18.83
C LEU A 229 19.09 23.30 -18.64
N PRO A 230 18.87 22.31 -17.75
CA PRO A 230 19.72 21.14 -17.70
C PRO A 230 19.73 20.53 -19.10
N LYS A 231 20.91 20.35 -19.69
CA LYS A 231 21.03 19.49 -20.87
C LYS A 231 20.57 18.11 -20.44
N ILE A 232 19.43 17.68 -20.96
CA ILE A 232 19.03 16.29 -20.89
C ILE A 232 20.01 15.61 -21.84
N ASN A 233 20.97 14.88 -21.27
CA ASN A 233 21.86 14.07 -22.09
C ASN A 233 21.02 12.93 -22.66
N ASP A 234 20.97 12.83 -23.98
CA ASP A 234 20.41 11.71 -24.73
C ASP A 234 21.11 10.38 -24.38
#